data_AF-A0A7C4AH31-F1
#
_entry.id   AF-A0A7C4AH31-F1
#
_cell.length_a   1.000
_cell.length_b   1.000
_cell.length_c   1.000
_cell.angle_alpha   90.00
_cell.angle_beta   90.00
_cell.angle_gamma   90.00
#
_symmetry.space_group_name_H-M   'P 1'
#
loop_
_entity.id
_entity.type
_entity.pdbx_description
1 polymer ?
#
loop_
_entity_poly.entity_id
_entity_poly.type
_entity_poly.pdbx_seq_one_letter_code
_entity_poly.pdbx_strand_id
1 'polypeptide(L)' 'MKIMVQKYGGTSVAGLERMKKVLSRVRKGLEEGYKMVVVLSAMSGETNKLIALANEFSACPDAEE' A
#
# COMPACT_ATOMS: atom_id res chain seq x y z
N MET A 1 -16.80 -3.44 20.46
CA MET A 1 -15.48 -3.68 19.84
C MET A 1 -15.29 -2.64 18.74
N LYS A 2 -14.23 -1.81 18.77
CA LYS A 2 -13.99 -0.78 17.75
C LYS A 2 -13.00 -1.30 16.70
N ILE A 3 -13.36 -1.29 15.42
CA ILE A 3 -12.48 -1.66 14.30
C ILE A 3 -12.28 -0.42 13.43
N MET A 4 -11.04 -0.16 13.02
CA MET A 4 -10.71 0.91 12.09
C MET A 4 -9.93 0.35 10.91
N VAL A 5 -10.39 0.67 9.70
CA VAL A 5 -9.71 0.33 8.45
C VAL A 5 -8.99 1.57 7.93
N GLN A 6 -7.70 1.46 7.67
CA GLN A 6 -6.91 2.54 7.06
C GLN A 6 -6.28 2.04 5.76
N LYS A 7 -6.58 2.72 4.66
CA LYS A 7 -5.96 2.46 3.36
C LYS A 7 -4.97 3.55 3.00
N TYR A 8 -3.79 3.15 2.55
CA TYR A 8 -2.73 4.06 2.12
C TYR A 8 -2.39 3.83 0.65
N GLY A 9 -2.44 4.89 -0.16
CA GLY A 9 -2.06 4.83 -1.58
C GLY A 9 -0.54 4.81 -1.78
N GLY A 10 -0.09 4.52 -3.00
CA GLY A 10 1.34 4.35 -3.30
C GLY A 10 2.20 5.57 -3.00
N THR A 11 1.65 6.77 -3.13
CA THR A 11 2.33 8.01 -2.70
C THR A 11 2.49 8.06 -1.18
N SER A 12 1.53 7.57 -0.40
CA SER A 12 1.61 7.56 1.06
C SER A 12 2.64 6.57 1.62
N VAL A 13 3.09 5.62 0.79
CA VAL A 13 4.12 4.64 1.15
C VAL A 13 5.40 4.79 0.32
N ALA A 14 5.57 5.90 -0.40
CA ALA A 14 6.76 6.14 -1.21
C ALA A 14 8.00 6.35 -0.31
N GLY A 15 8.69 5.26 0.00
CA GLY A 15 9.94 5.23 0.75
C GLY A 15 9.77 5.24 2.26
N LEU A 16 10.89 5.07 2.96
CA LEU A 16 10.95 4.85 4.41
C LEU A 16 10.33 5.99 5.22
N GLU A 17 10.62 7.24 4.86
CA GLU A 17 10.12 8.41 5.60
C GLU A 17 8.59 8.52 5.56
N ARG A 18 7.97 8.18 4.44
CA ARG A 18 6.50 8.18 4.35
C ARG A 18 5.90 7.00 5.12
N MET A 19 6.53 5.82 5.07
CA MET A 19 6.12 4.66 5.86
C MET A 19 6.21 4.92 7.38
N LYS A 20 7.22 5.66 7.86
CA LYS A 20 7.27 6.09 9.27
C LYS A 20 6.08 6.96 9.66
N LYS A 21 5.61 7.84 8.77
CA LYS A 21 4.40 8.64 9.00
C LYS A 21 3.13 7.78 9.03
N VAL A 22 3.04 6.77 8.17
CA VAL A 22 1.96 5.76 8.20
C VAL A 22 1.96 5.01 9.53
N LEU A 23 3.13 4.53 9.98
CA LEU A 23 3.29 3.84 11.27
C LEU A 23 2.79 4.70 12.44
N SER A 24 3.14 5.99 12.49
CA SER A 24 2.65 6.90 13.53
C SER A 24 1.12 7.00 13.56
N ARG A 25 0.46 7.06 12.40
CA ARG A 25 -1.00 7.10 12.31
C ARG A 25 -1.67 5.80 12.76
N VAL A 26 -1.08 4.66 12.41
CA VAL A 26 -1.58 3.34 12.84
C VAL A 26 -1.42 3.17 14.35
N ARG A 27 -0.27 3.56 14.92
CA ARG A 27 -0.02 3.54 16.36
C ARG A 27 -1.03 4.37 17.14
N LYS A 28 -1.34 5.57 16.66
CA LYS A 28 -2.37 6.42 17.26
C LYS A 28 -3.73 5.71 17.30
N GLY A 29 -4.13 5.02 16.23
CA GLY A 29 -5.37 4.24 16.22
C GLY A 29 -5.36 3.08 17.23
N LEU A 30 -4.22 2.41 17.41
CA LEU A 30 -4.05 1.39 18.45
C LEU A 30 -4.16 1.98 19.87
N GLU A 31 -3.51 3.12 20.13
CA GLU A 31 -3.54 3.84 21.41
C GLU A 31 -4.96 4.32 21.78
N GLU A 32 -5.77 4.68 20.78
CA GLU A 32 -7.18 5.03 20.95
C GLU A 32 -8.10 3.81 21.19
N GLY A 33 -7.54 2.59 21.20
CA GLY A 33 -8.25 1.34 21.50
C GLY A 33 -8.97 0.71 20.30
N TYR A 34 -8.60 1.06 19.07
CA TYR A 34 -9.12 0.40 17.86
C TYR A 34 -8.36 -0.90 17.56
N LYS A 35 -9.09 -1.91 17.08
CA LYS A 35 -8.50 -3.00 16.30
C LYS A 35 -8.27 -2.51 14.87
N MET A 36 -7.01 -2.50 14.44
CA MET A 36 -6.63 -1.91 13.16
C MET A 36 -6.60 -2.96 12.04
N VAL A 37 -7.14 -2.60 10.88
CA VAL A 37 -6.89 -3.28 9.60
C VAL A 37 -6.24 -2.26 8.68
N VAL A 38 -5.05 -2.56 8.17
CA VAL A 38 -4.26 -1.63 7.37
C VAL A 38 -4.00 -2.23 6.00
N VAL A 39 -4.39 -1.50 4.95
CA VAL A 39 -4.21 -1.92 3.55
C VAL A 39 -3.25 -0.94 2.87
N LEU A 40 -2.18 -1.45 2.30
CA LEU A 40 -1.18 -0.67 1.58
C LEU A 40 -1.26 -0.99 0.09
N SER A 41 -1.24 0.03 -0.76
CA SER A 41 -0.90 -0.15 -2.18
C SER A 41 0.61 -0.39 -2.34
N ALA A 42 1.04 -0.88 -3.50
CA ALA A 42 2.46 -0.85 -3.88
C ALA A 42 3.01 0.59 -3.85
N MET A 43 4.32 0.73 -3.67
CA MET A 43 4.98 2.03 -3.69
C MET A 43 4.74 2.75 -5.01
N SER A 44 4.68 4.09 -4.96
CA SER A 44 4.42 4.93 -6.14
C SER A 44 5.33 4.55 -7.31
N GLY A 45 4.73 4.17 -8.44
CA GLY A 45 5.44 3.77 -9.66
C GLY A 45 5.69 2.27 -9.80
N GLU A 46 5.68 1.48 -8.72
CA GLU A 46 6.03 0.05 -8.78
C GLU A 46 5.00 -0.77 -9.56
N THR A 47 3.69 -0.50 -9.40
CA THR A 47 2.67 -1.18 -10.20
C THR A 47 2.85 -0.91 -11.70
N ASN A 48 3.13 0.34 -12.08
CA ASN A 48 3.35 0.70 -13.48
C ASN A 48 4.63 0.04 -14.03
N LYS A 49 5.68 -0.06 -13.21
CA LYS A 49 6.92 -0.75 -13.56
C LYS A 49 6.68 -2.24 -13.84
N LEU A 50 5.89 -2.91 -12.99
CA LEU A 50 5.54 -4.32 -13.20
C LEU A 50 4.67 -4.51 -14.45
N ILE A 51 3.70 -3.62 -14.68
CA ILE A 51 2.89 -3.64 -15.90
C ILE A 51 3.76 -3.44 -17.15
N ALA A 52 4.69 -2.47 -17.11
CA ALA A 52 5.61 -2.25 -18.23
C ALA A 52 6.46 -3.49 -18.50
N LEU A 53 7.00 -4.11 -17.44
CA LEU A 53 7.76 -5.35 -17.56
C LEU A 53 6.93 -6.47 -18.19
N ALA A 54 5.70 -6.70 -17.75
CA ALA A 54 4.82 -7.73 -18.32
C ALA A 54 4.59 -7.53 -19.82
N ASN A 55 4.41 -6.28 -20.26
CA ASN A 55 4.23 -5.95 -21.67
C ASN A 55 5.50 -6.12 -22.52
N GLU A 56 6.69 -6.13 -21.91
CA GLU A 56 7.94 -6.48 -22.62
C GLU A 56 8.01 -7.98 -22.95
N PHE A 57 7.40 -8.84 -22.12
CA PHE A 57 7.41 -10.28 -22.31
C PHE A 57 6.28 -10.79 -23.22
N SER A 58 5.12 -10.14 -23.22
CA SER A 58 3.96 -10.53 -24.04
C SER A 58 3.17 -9.31 -24.49
N ALA A 59 2.67 -9.34 -25.73
CA ALA A 59 1.73 -8.35 -26.25
C ALA A 59 0.32 -8.48 -25.63
N CYS A 60 0.03 -9.63 -25.01
CA CYS A 60 -1.19 -9.89 -24.24
C CYS A 60 -0.76 -10.63 -22.97
N PRO A 61 -0.24 -9.91 -21.96
CA PRO A 61 0.08 -10.53 -20.68
C PRO A 61 -1.21 -10.95 -19.98
N ASP A 62 -1.17 -12.08 -19.28
CA ASP A 62 -2.30 -12.49 -18.43
C ASP A 62 -2.52 -11.43 -17.34
N ALA A 63 -3.78 -11.15 -17.03
CA ALA A 63 -4.15 -10.18 -16.01
C ALA A 63 -4.14 -10.79 -14.58
N GLU A 64 -4.10 -12.12 -14.48
CA GLU A 64 -4.27 -12.86 -13.22
C GLU A 64 -3.02 -13.66 -12.76
N GLU A 65 -1.94 -13.71 -13.54
CA GLU A 65 -0.61 -14.21 -13.12
C GLU A 65 0.30 -13.11 -12.53
#